data_AF-A0A841CVW6-F1
#
_entry.id   AF-A0A841CVW6-F1
#
_cell.length_a   1.000
_cell.length_b   1.000
_cell.length_c   1.000
_cell.angle_alpha   90.00
_cell.angle_beta   90.00
_cell.angle_gamma   90.00
#
_symmetry.space_group_name_H-M   'P 1'
#
loop_
_entity.id
_entity.type
_entity.pdbx_description
1 polymer ?
#
loop_
_entity_poly.entity_id
_entity_poly.type
_entity_poly.pdbx_seq_one_letter_code
_entity_poly.pdbx_strand_id
1 'polypeptide(L)'
;MSAIAAKVLPSVVQVNVASAQGEGVGSGVVLSSDGRILTNNHVVSGARQVTVTLDDGRTVDAEVVGTDVSSDLAVLQASGIGGLTAATFANSDDVRIGDQVVAIGSPEGLQGTVTSGIVSALDRKVTVPGSTRRSNPVSYQAIQTDASINPGNSGGPLINAAGQVIGINSAIYSPASDSGQAGSVGIGFAIPSNQARQIAEGLT
;
A
#
# COMPACT_ATOMS: atom_id res chain seq x y z
N MET A 1 8.17 4.78 18.15
CA MET A 1 7.50 3.95 17.12
C MET A 1 6.14 3.42 17.56
N SER A 2 5.96 2.82 18.74
CA SER A 2 4.63 2.34 19.21
C SER A 2 3.52 3.42 19.17
N ALA A 3 3.78 4.64 19.66
CA ALA A 3 2.80 5.73 19.61
C ALA A 3 2.47 6.21 18.18
N ILE A 4 3.42 6.11 17.25
CA ILE A 4 3.23 6.50 15.85
C ILE A 4 2.34 5.47 15.15
N ALA A 5 2.61 4.18 15.35
CA ALA A 5 1.77 3.11 14.83
C ALA A 5 0.34 3.22 15.35
N ALA A 6 0.15 3.39 16.67
CA ALA A 6 -1.18 3.53 17.28
C ALA A 6 -1.98 4.71 16.71
N LYS A 7 -1.31 5.81 16.33
CA LYS A 7 -1.95 6.97 15.70
C LYS A 7 -2.41 6.68 14.26
N VAL A 8 -1.70 5.82 13.53
CA VAL A 8 -1.92 5.60 12.10
C VAL A 8 -2.75 4.36 11.80
N LEU A 9 -2.73 3.35 12.67
CA LEU A 9 -3.47 2.09 12.48
C LEU A 9 -4.96 2.30 12.12
N PRO A 10 -5.71 3.25 12.73
CA PRO A 10 -7.10 3.52 12.34
C PRO A 10 -7.32 4.05 10.91
N SER A 11 -6.23 4.44 10.23
CA SER A 11 -6.22 4.88 8.83
C SER A 11 -5.72 3.81 7.87
N VAL A 12 -5.44 2.60 8.34
CA VAL A 12 -4.98 1.47 7.54
C VAL A 12 -6.02 0.38 7.57
N VAL A 13 -6.30 -0.20 6.41
CA VAL A 13 -7.27 -1.28 6.25
C VAL A 13 -6.65 -2.48 5.58
N GLN A 14 -7.21 -3.66 5.81
CA GLN A 14 -6.93 -4.84 5.00
C GLN A 14 -7.85 -4.85 3.78
N VAL A 15 -7.29 -5.11 2.60
CA VAL A 15 -8.04 -5.27 1.36
C VAL A 15 -8.05 -6.75 1.01
N ASN A 16 -9.23 -7.36 0.97
CA ASN A 16 -9.41 -8.75 0.57
C ASN A 16 -10.03 -8.80 -0.81
N VAL A 17 -9.50 -9.65 -1.67
CA VAL A 17 -10.00 -9.83 -3.03
C VAL A 17 -10.32 -11.29 -3.30
N ALA A 18 -11.44 -11.53 -3.96
CA ALA A 18 -11.76 -12.83 -4.53
C ALA A 18 -11.75 -12.70 -6.06
N SER A 19 -10.96 -13.54 -6.72
CA SER A 19 -10.80 -13.55 -8.19
C SER A 19 -11.16 -14.93 -8.77
N ALA A 20 -11.06 -15.09 -10.09
CA ALA A 20 -11.21 -16.41 -10.71
C ALA A 20 -10.06 -17.38 -10.35
N GLN A 21 -8.92 -16.84 -9.91
CA GLN A 21 -7.67 -17.55 -9.68
C GLN A 21 -7.45 -17.87 -8.19
N GLY A 22 -8.35 -17.41 -7.31
CA GLY A 22 -8.26 -17.59 -5.86
C GLY A 22 -8.45 -16.27 -5.11
N GLU A 23 -8.11 -16.30 -3.83
CA GLU A 23 -8.17 -15.16 -2.93
C GLU A 23 -6.82 -14.44 -2.85
N GLY A 24 -6.86 -13.13 -2.62
CA GLY A 24 -5.69 -12.29 -2.44
C GLY A 24 -5.89 -11.31 -1.28
N VAL A 25 -4.78 -10.88 -0.69
CA VAL A 25 -4.78 -9.94 0.44
C VAL A 25 -3.76 -8.83 0.17
N GLY A 26 -4.18 -7.61 0.47
CA GLY A 26 -3.34 -6.42 0.49
C GLY A 26 -3.75 -5.50 1.63
N SER A 27 -3.24 -4.29 1.59
CA SER A 27 -3.55 -3.21 2.51
C SER A 27 -4.08 -1.99 1.76
N GLY A 28 -4.69 -1.08 2.49
CA GLY A 28 -5.14 0.20 1.96
C GLY A 28 -4.96 1.33 2.96
N VAL A 29 -4.93 2.55 2.45
CA VAL A 29 -4.85 3.80 3.22
C VAL A 29 -6.18 4.54 3.08
N VAL A 30 -6.83 4.85 4.19
CA VAL A 30 -8.07 5.63 4.20
C VAL A 30 -7.76 7.07 3.76
N LEU A 31 -8.39 7.52 2.68
CA LEU A 31 -8.27 8.87 2.13
C LEU A 31 -9.29 9.84 2.72
N SER A 32 -10.50 9.36 3.04
CA SER A 32 -11.59 10.20 3.53
C SER A 32 -12.53 9.45 4.46
N SER A 33 -13.23 10.20 5.31
CA SER A 33 -14.08 9.65 6.37
C SER A 33 -15.31 8.89 5.87
N ASP A 34 -15.67 9.06 4.59
CA ASP A 34 -16.78 8.41 3.89
C ASP A 34 -16.39 7.10 3.19
N GLY A 35 -15.16 6.61 3.36
CA GLY A 35 -14.78 5.27 2.90
C GLY A 35 -13.95 5.21 1.62
N ARG A 36 -13.41 6.33 1.11
CA ARG A 36 -12.43 6.25 0.02
C ARG A 36 -11.11 5.72 0.53
N ILE A 37 -10.57 4.72 -0.17
CA ILE A 37 -9.36 4.00 0.23
C ILE A 37 -8.42 3.93 -0.96
N LEU A 38 -7.15 4.24 -0.74
CA LEU A 38 -6.07 4.05 -1.70
C LEU A 38 -5.42 2.69 -1.48
N THR A 39 -5.16 1.95 -2.55
CA THR A 39 -4.40 0.69 -2.52
C THR A 39 -3.59 0.56 -3.82
N ASN A 40 -2.88 -0.54 -4.00
CA ASN A 40 -2.24 -0.83 -5.29
C ASN A 40 -3.21 -1.44 -6.29
N ASN A 41 -3.00 -1.10 -7.56
CA ASN A 41 -3.76 -1.71 -8.66
C ASN A 41 -3.55 -3.24 -8.72
N HIS A 42 -2.33 -3.74 -8.52
CA HIS A 42 -2.09 -5.18 -8.58
C HIS A 42 -2.82 -5.98 -7.48
N VAL A 43 -3.19 -5.34 -6.36
CA VAL A 43 -3.98 -5.98 -5.29
C VAL A 43 -5.40 -6.28 -5.78
N VAL A 44 -5.99 -5.37 -6.56
CA VAL A 44 -7.41 -5.45 -6.99
C VAL A 44 -7.61 -5.87 -8.44
N SER A 45 -6.51 -6.05 -9.18
CA SER A 45 -6.54 -6.46 -10.58
C SER A 45 -7.18 -7.82 -10.76
N GLY A 46 -8.26 -7.89 -11.56
CA GLY A 46 -9.00 -9.14 -11.79
C GLY A 46 -9.90 -9.59 -10.64
N ALA A 47 -10.06 -8.76 -9.60
CA ALA A 47 -10.99 -9.03 -8.51
C ALA A 47 -12.44 -9.06 -9.02
N ARG A 48 -13.19 -10.09 -8.62
CA ARG A 48 -14.65 -10.20 -8.81
C ARG A 48 -15.41 -9.63 -7.63
N GLN A 49 -14.80 -9.68 -6.44
CA GLN A 49 -15.31 -9.09 -5.22
C GLN A 49 -14.14 -8.49 -4.46
N VAL A 50 -14.38 -7.31 -3.86
CA VAL A 50 -13.44 -6.64 -2.96
C VAL A 50 -14.16 -6.38 -1.65
N THR A 51 -13.52 -6.74 -0.54
CA THR A 51 -13.97 -6.34 0.79
C THR A 51 -12.83 -5.68 1.54
N VAL A 52 -13.19 -4.82 2.49
CA VAL A 52 -12.24 -4.08 3.31
C VAL A 52 -12.51 -4.44 4.76
N THR A 53 -11.47 -4.85 5.47
CA THR A 53 -11.53 -5.02 6.94
C THR A 53 -10.86 -3.83 7.62
N LEU A 54 -11.61 -3.16 8.48
CA LEU A 54 -11.20 -1.98 9.26
C LEU A 54 -10.38 -2.39 10.49
N ASP A 55 -9.73 -1.42 11.14
CA ASP A 55 -8.93 -1.62 12.34
C ASP A 55 -9.75 -2.13 13.55
N ASP A 56 -11.05 -1.85 13.56
CA ASP A 56 -12.01 -2.36 14.55
C ASP A 56 -12.51 -3.79 14.25
N GLY A 57 -12.01 -4.40 13.17
CA GLY A 57 -12.34 -5.77 12.74
C GLY A 57 -13.62 -5.89 11.91
N ARG A 58 -14.38 -4.81 11.67
CA ARG A 58 -15.53 -4.86 10.76
C ARG A 58 -15.07 -5.05 9.32
N THR A 59 -15.72 -5.97 8.61
CA THR A 59 -15.53 -6.16 7.17
C THR A 59 -16.73 -5.64 6.40
N VAL A 60 -16.47 -4.90 5.33
CA VAL A 60 -17.50 -4.30 4.47
C VAL A 60 -17.16 -4.51 3.00
N ASP A 61 -18.17 -4.53 2.15
CA ASP A 61 -17.97 -4.55 0.70
C ASP A 61 -17.34 -3.24 0.23
N ALA A 62 -16.54 -3.32 -0.83
CA ALA A 62 -15.98 -2.15 -1.50
C ALA A 62 -16.03 -2.29 -3.01
N GLU A 63 -16.24 -1.16 -3.68
CA GLU A 63 -16.19 -1.07 -5.14
C GLU A 63 -14.89 -0.42 -5.59
N VAL A 64 -14.38 -0.84 -6.74
CA VAL A 64 -13.24 -0.18 -7.39
C VAL A 64 -13.76 1.06 -8.11
N VAL A 65 -13.42 2.25 -7.62
CA VAL A 65 -13.82 3.53 -8.22
C VAL A 65 -13.02 3.78 -9.50
N GLY A 66 -11.72 3.51 -9.44
CA GLY A 66 -10.82 3.69 -10.57
C GLY A 66 -9.46 3.05 -10.33
N THR A 67 -8.75 2.75 -11.41
CA THR A 67 -7.39 2.23 -11.37
C THR A 67 -6.48 2.99 -12.32
N ASP A 68 -5.22 3.14 -11.93
CA ASP A 68 -4.13 3.56 -12.80
C ASP A 68 -3.05 2.46 -12.79
N VAL A 69 -3.06 1.69 -13.88
CA VAL A 69 -2.10 0.59 -14.08
C VAL A 69 -0.66 1.12 -14.21
N SER A 70 -0.46 2.34 -14.71
CA SER A 70 0.87 2.90 -14.97
C SER A 70 1.62 3.36 -13.73
N SER A 71 0.88 3.61 -12.65
CA SER A 71 1.44 3.96 -11.33
C SER A 71 1.24 2.87 -10.29
N ASP A 72 0.57 1.78 -10.66
CA ASP A 72 0.18 0.69 -9.76
C ASP A 72 -0.71 1.17 -8.58
N LEU A 73 -1.66 2.06 -8.85
CA LEU A 73 -2.59 2.62 -7.85
C LEU A 73 -4.04 2.36 -8.20
N ALA A 74 -4.87 2.19 -7.18
CA ALA A 74 -6.31 2.07 -7.31
C ALA A 74 -7.03 2.77 -6.15
N VAL A 75 -8.21 3.32 -6.44
CA VAL A 75 -9.10 3.92 -5.44
C VAL A 75 -10.31 3.00 -5.27
N LEU A 76 -10.60 2.67 -4.03
CA LEU A 76 -11.78 1.91 -3.62
C LEU A 76 -12.76 2.82 -2.89
N GLN A 77 -14.04 2.46 -2.94
CA GLN A 77 -15.10 3.02 -2.13
C GLN A 77 -15.69 1.91 -1.27
N ALA A 78 -15.47 1.99 0.04
CA ALA A 78 -16.12 1.10 0.99
C ALA A 78 -17.60 1.49 1.19
N SER A 79 -18.47 0.48 1.23
CA SER A 79 -19.92 0.65 1.24
C SER A 79 -20.50 0.68 2.65
N GLY A 80 -21.51 1.53 2.86
CA GLY A 80 -22.34 1.50 4.08
C GLY A 80 -21.63 1.93 5.37
N ILE A 81 -20.52 2.67 5.28
CA ILE A 81 -19.74 3.13 6.43
C ILE A 81 -19.42 4.62 6.36
N GLY A 82 -19.04 5.18 7.51
CA GLY A 82 -18.59 6.55 7.66
C GLY A 82 -17.88 6.76 8.99
N GLY A 83 -17.31 7.95 9.17
CA GLY A 83 -16.53 8.30 10.37
C GLY A 83 -15.16 7.63 10.42
N LEU A 84 -14.62 7.20 9.27
CA LEU A 84 -13.27 6.65 9.23
C LEU A 84 -12.22 7.72 9.51
N THR A 85 -11.09 7.28 10.08
CA THR A 85 -9.94 8.15 10.32
C THR A 85 -9.11 8.26 9.05
N ALA A 86 -9.19 9.39 8.35
CA ALA A 86 -8.37 9.63 7.16
C ALA A 86 -6.88 9.79 7.52
N ALA A 87 -6.01 9.20 6.70
CA ALA A 87 -4.56 9.34 6.85
C ALA A 87 -4.13 10.78 6.55
N THR A 88 -3.13 11.27 7.29
CA THR A 88 -2.47 12.53 6.96
C THR A 88 -1.30 12.26 6.03
N PHE A 89 -1.20 12.96 4.91
CA PHE A 89 -0.10 12.84 3.97
C PHE A 89 0.92 13.96 4.18
N ALA A 90 2.20 13.62 4.07
CA ALA A 90 3.29 14.58 3.99
C ALA A 90 3.67 14.84 2.53
N ASN A 91 4.43 15.92 2.32
CA ASN A 91 5.09 16.19 1.05
C ASN A 91 6.25 15.22 0.85
N SER A 92 6.17 14.32 -0.14
CA SER A 92 7.24 13.35 -0.40
C SER A 92 8.53 14.00 -0.92
N ASP A 93 8.47 15.23 -1.44
CA ASP A 93 9.64 15.94 -1.95
C ASP A 93 10.57 16.42 -0.83
N ASP A 94 10.05 16.46 0.41
CA ASP A 94 10.81 16.84 1.60
C ASP A 94 11.53 15.63 2.26
N VAL A 95 11.26 14.41 1.78
CA VAL A 95 11.83 13.17 2.30
C VAL A 95 13.32 13.09 1.99
N ARG A 96 14.12 12.60 2.95
CA ARG A 96 15.56 12.47 2.83
C ARG A 96 16.01 11.05 3.07
N ILE A 97 17.09 10.66 2.40
CA ILE A 97 17.80 9.42 2.68
C ILE A 97 18.27 9.45 4.15
N GLY A 98 17.99 8.38 4.88
CA GLY A 98 18.26 8.25 6.31
C GLY A 98 17.09 8.61 7.22
N ASP A 99 16.00 9.20 6.70
CA ASP A 99 14.80 9.46 7.50
C ASP A 99 14.23 8.16 8.04
N GLN A 100 13.87 8.14 9.32
CA GLN A 100 13.22 6.98 9.94
C GLN A 100 11.81 6.82 9.40
N VAL A 101 11.47 5.58 9.04
CA VAL A 101 10.18 5.23 8.48
C VAL A 101 9.59 4.00 9.16
N VAL A 102 8.28 3.91 9.06
CA VAL A 102 7.50 2.75 9.48
C VAL A 102 6.64 2.33 8.28
N ALA A 103 6.62 1.05 7.98
CA ALA A 103 5.67 0.47 7.05
C ALA A 103 4.59 -0.27 7.82
N ILE A 104 3.33 -0.04 7.43
CA ILE A 104 2.17 -0.67 8.05
C ILE A 104 1.40 -1.43 6.98
N GLY A 105 0.92 -2.63 7.33
CA GLY A 105 0.02 -3.40 6.49
C GLY A 105 -0.57 -4.61 7.21
N SER A 106 -1.10 -5.53 6.43
CA SER A 106 -1.83 -6.72 6.89
C SER A 106 -1.32 -8.01 6.23
N PRO A 107 -0.04 -8.38 6.41
CA PRO A 107 0.55 -9.61 5.86
C PRO A 107 -0.13 -10.85 6.44
N GLU A 108 -0.51 -11.79 5.56
CA GLU A 108 -1.11 -13.09 5.94
C GLU A 108 -2.36 -12.98 6.84
N GLY A 109 -3.12 -11.88 6.74
CA GLY A 109 -4.29 -11.62 7.58
C GLY A 109 -3.98 -11.13 9.00
N LEU A 110 -2.70 -10.87 9.32
CA LEU A 110 -2.25 -10.24 10.57
C LEU A 110 -2.36 -8.73 10.44
N GLN A 111 -3.58 -8.21 10.63
CA GLN A 111 -3.85 -6.77 10.56
C GLN A 111 -2.93 -5.96 11.47
N GLY A 112 -2.41 -4.86 10.92
CA GLY A 112 -1.59 -3.92 11.67
C GLY A 112 -0.18 -4.44 11.95
N THR A 113 0.40 -5.25 11.04
CA THR A 113 1.82 -5.56 11.11
C THR A 113 2.62 -4.28 10.82
N VAL A 114 3.52 -3.98 11.73
CA VAL A 114 4.34 -2.77 11.72
C VAL A 114 5.80 -3.18 11.60
N THR A 115 6.46 -2.68 10.57
CA THR A 115 7.91 -2.83 10.39
C THR A 115 8.56 -1.45 10.33
N SER A 116 9.81 -1.35 10.75
CA SER A 116 10.53 -0.07 10.80
C SER A 116 11.85 -0.16 10.07
N GLY A 117 12.28 0.96 9.53
CA GLY A 117 13.55 1.10 8.83
C GLY A 117 13.88 2.57 8.59
N ILE A 118 14.62 2.83 7.53
CA ILE A 118 14.94 4.16 7.03
C ILE A 118 14.61 4.27 5.53
N VAL A 119 14.59 5.49 5.02
CA VAL A 119 14.71 5.74 3.58
C VAL A 119 16.13 5.40 3.14
N SER A 120 16.29 4.37 2.32
CA SER A 120 17.60 3.92 1.84
C SER A 120 18.02 4.62 0.55
N ALA A 121 17.07 5.04 -0.28
CA ALA A 121 17.30 5.79 -1.51
C ALA A 121 16.02 6.48 -2.00
N LEU A 122 16.18 7.48 -2.86
CA LEU A 122 15.09 8.18 -3.55
C LEU A 122 15.23 7.99 -5.07
N ASP A 123 14.17 8.31 -5.81
CA ASP A 123 14.11 8.33 -7.28
C ASP A 123 14.59 7.03 -7.94
N ARG A 124 14.36 5.90 -7.27
CA ARG A 124 14.72 4.60 -7.82
C ARG A 124 13.72 4.24 -8.90
N LYS A 125 14.21 4.09 -10.13
CA LYS A 125 13.43 3.47 -11.20
C LYS A 125 13.22 2.00 -10.85
N VAL A 126 12.04 1.66 -10.36
CA VAL A 126 11.65 0.29 -10.04
C VAL A 126 10.84 -0.24 -11.19
N THR A 127 11.11 -1.49 -11.59
CA THR A 127 10.29 -2.19 -12.55
C THR A 127 9.55 -3.30 -11.82
N VAL A 128 8.26 -3.12 -11.57
CA VAL A 128 7.42 -4.17 -10.99
C VAL A 128 7.02 -5.12 -12.12
N PRO A 129 7.31 -6.43 -12.03
CA PRO A 129 6.79 -7.40 -12.98
C PRO A 129 5.26 -7.29 -12.97
N GLY A 130 4.65 -7.10 -14.13
CA GLY A 130 3.20 -7.02 -14.18
C GLY A 130 2.57 -8.31 -13.61
N SER A 131 1.37 -8.20 -13.01
CA SER A 131 0.63 -9.29 -12.34
C SER A 131 0.35 -10.52 -13.22
N THR A 132 0.59 -10.44 -14.52
CA THR A 132 0.54 -11.56 -15.47
C THR A 132 1.77 -11.57 -16.39
N ARG A 133 2.09 -12.74 -16.97
CA ARG A 133 3.12 -12.86 -18.04
C ARG A 133 2.85 -11.98 -19.29
N ARG A 134 1.71 -11.29 -19.37
CA ARG A 134 1.26 -10.44 -20.48
C ARG A 134 1.11 -8.96 -20.13
N SER A 135 1.26 -8.58 -18.86
CA SER A 135 1.23 -7.17 -18.45
C SER A 135 2.62 -6.57 -18.59
N ASN A 136 2.70 -5.41 -19.25
CA ASN A 136 3.95 -4.66 -19.36
C ASN A 136 4.47 -4.31 -17.96
N PRO A 137 5.79 -4.39 -17.73
CA PRO A 137 6.37 -3.98 -16.47
C PRO A 137 6.08 -2.50 -16.22
N VAL A 138 5.70 -2.17 -14.99
CA VAL A 138 5.41 -0.79 -14.59
C VAL A 138 6.67 -0.17 -14.02
N SER A 139 7.06 1.00 -14.55
CA SER A 139 8.20 1.75 -14.03
C SER A 139 7.77 3.05 -13.37
N TYR A 140 8.02 3.18 -12.07
CA TYR A 140 7.82 4.42 -11.32
C TYR A 140 9.09 4.80 -10.54
N GLN A 141 9.18 6.07 -10.17
CA GLN A 141 10.22 6.57 -9.27
C GLN A 141 9.78 6.29 -7.84
N ALA A 142 10.51 5.39 -7.16
CA ALA A 142 10.15 4.90 -5.84
C ALA A 142 11.04 5.48 -4.75
N ILE A 143 10.45 5.61 -3.56
CA ILE A 143 11.17 5.67 -2.30
C ILE A 143 11.61 4.25 -1.97
N GLN A 144 12.91 4.04 -1.77
CA GLN A 144 13.44 2.76 -1.32
C GLN A 144 13.58 2.78 0.21
N THR A 145 13.21 1.69 0.86
CA THR A 145 13.38 1.49 2.31
C THR A 145 13.92 0.11 2.63
N ASP A 146 14.58 -0.01 3.78
CA ASP A 146 14.96 -1.29 4.39
C ASP A 146 13.94 -1.79 5.42
N ALA A 147 12.87 -1.03 5.68
CA ALA A 147 11.72 -1.53 6.42
C ALA A 147 11.17 -2.77 5.71
N SER A 148 10.93 -3.85 6.46
CA SER A 148 10.51 -5.11 5.86
C SER A 148 9.12 -4.97 5.22
N ILE A 149 9.09 -5.03 3.89
CA ILE A 149 7.87 -5.13 3.08
C ILE A 149 7.71 -6.58 2.64
N ASN A 150 6.54 -7.17 2.84
CA ASN A 150 6.20 -8.54 2.43
C ASN A 150 4.79 -8.53 1.81
N PRO A 151 4.38 -9.63 1.13
CA PRO A 151 2.99 -9.79 0.69
C PRO A 151 1.99 -9.41 1.79
N GLY A 152 0.97 -8.63 1.42
CA GLY A 152 -0.03 -8.06 2.33
C GLY A 152 0.31 -6.67 2.90
N ASN A 153 1.56 -6.19 2.82
CA ASN A 153 1.87 -4.76 3.03
C ASN A 153 1.55 -3.89 1.81
N SER A 154 1.47 -4.48 0.61
CA SER A 154 1.17 -3.78 -0.63
C SER A 154 -0.16 -3.01 -0.53
N GLY A 155 -0.11 -1.72 -0.83
CA GLY A 155 -1.20 -0.76 -0.73
C GLY A 155 -1.29 -0.05 0.62
N GLY A 156 -0.54 -0.51 1.63
CA GLY A 156 -0.43 0.13 2.95
C GLY A 156 0.58 1.30 2.96
N PRO A 157 0.61 2.11 4.02
CA PRO A 157 1.42 3.31 4.05
C PRO A 157 2.88 3.04 4.45
N LEU A 158 3.79 3.80 3.86
CA LEU A 158 5.09 4.14 4.43
C LEU A 158 4.96 5.50 5.11
N ILE A 159 5.22 5.56 6.43
CA ILE A 159 5.03 6.77 7.24
C ILE A 159 6.32 7.28 7.83
N ASN A 160 6.42 8.60 7.97
CA ASN A 160 7.51 9.27 8.68
C ASN A 160 7.32 9.24 10.21
N ALA A 161 8.30 9.78 10.94
CA ALA A 161 8.25 9.88 12.40
C ALA A 161 7.09 10.74 12.97
N ALA A 162 6.44 11.57 12.15
CA ALA A 162 5.26 12.35 12.54
C ALA A 162 3.93 11.57 12.38
N GLY A 163 3.98 10.35 11.83
CA GLY A 163 2.81 9.55 11.49
C GLY A 163 2.08 10.08 10.26
N GLN A 164 2.82 10.67 9.31
CA GLN A 164 2.28 11.11 8.03
C GLN A 164 2.76 10.18 6.92
N VAL A 165 1.87 9.89 5.97
CA VAL A 165 2.15 9.06 4.79
C VAL A 165 3.11 9.80 3.87
N ILE A 166 4.27 9.21 3.63
CA ILE A 166 5.27 9.67 2.66
C ILE A 166 5.31 8.80 1.40
N GLY A 167 4.70 7.62 1.45
CA GLY A 167 4.51 6.78 0.28
C GLY A 167 3.56 5.61 0.50
N ILE A 168 3.24 4.89 -0.57
CA ILE A 168 2.40 3.69 -0.58
C ILE A 168 3.27 2.48 -0.90
N ASN A 169 3.39 1.54 0.02
CA ASN A 169 4.16 0.32 -0.16
C ASN A 169 3.62 -0.44 -1.37
N SER A 170 4.45 -0.87 -2.32
CA SER A 170 3.99 -1.56 -3.53
C SER A 170 4.75 -2.87 -3.75
N ALA A 171 6.06 -2.78 -3.98
CA ALA A 171 6.86 -3.92 -4.39
C ALA A 171 8.06 -4.14 -3.48
N ILE A 172 8.60 -5.36 -3.54
CA ILE A 172 9.90 -5.70 -3.01
C ILE A 172 10.83 -6.08 -4.13
N TYR A 173 12.11 -5.75 -3.99
CA TYR A 173 13.11 -6.50 -4.71
C TYR A 173 13.27 -7.84 -4.02
N SER A 174 12.93 -8.93 -4.70
CA SER A 174 13.29 -10.27 -4.27
C SER A 174 14.00 -10.95 -5.44
N PRO A 175 15.31 -11.23 -5.35
CA PRO A 175 15.94 -12.11 -6.32
C PRO A 175 15.24 -13.47 -6.20
N ALA A 176 14.73 -13.99 -7.31
CA ALA A 176 14.04 -15.28 -7.31
C ALA A 176 15.02 -16.37 -6.82
N SER A 177 14.65 -17.08 -5.75
CA SER A 177 15.19 -18.41 -5.47
C SER A 177 14.26 -19.43 -6.11
N ASP A 178 14.83 -20.44 -6.79
CA ASP A 178 14.15 -21.51 -7.53
C ASP A 178 13.13 -22.37 -6.72
N SER A 179 12.78 -22.02 -5.48
CA SER A 179 12.07 -22.89 -4.53
C SER A 179 10.98 -22.28 -3.66
N GLY A 180 10.53 -21.03 -3.81
CA GLY A 180 9.41 -20.55 -2.99
C GLY A 180 9.27 -19.04 -2.86
N GLN A 181 8.12 -18.64 -2.31
CA GLN A 181 7.65 -17.27 -2.10
C GLN A 181 8.77 -16.25 -1.81
N ALA A 182 8.84 -15.21 -2.64
CA ALA A 182 9.73 -14.07 -2.46
C ALA A 182 9.46 -13.36 -1.12
N GLY A 183 10.49 -13.24 -0.28
CA GLY A 183 10.45 -12.52 1.00
C GLY A 183 11.34 -11.29 1.00
N SER A 184 11.12 -10.37 1.94
CA SER A 184 11.93 -9.15 2.06
C SER A 184 13.41 -9.48 2.29
N VAL A 185 14.30 -8.85 1.49
CA VAL A 185 15.76 -8.85 1.71
C VAL A 185 16.27 -7.48 2.18
N GLY A 186 15.39 -6.66 2.75
CA GLY A 186 15.71 -5.29 3.16
C GLY A 186 15.74 -4.29 2.00
N ILE A 187 15.04 -4.58 0.91
CA ILE A 187 14.88 -3.69 -0.25
C ILE A 187 13.39 -3.63 -0.62
N GLY A 188 12.67 -2.72 0.01
CA GLY A 188 11.27 -2.39 -0.27
C GLY A 188 11.13 -1.09 -1.05
N PHE A 189 10.01 -0.96 -1.77
CA PHE A 189 9.70 0.20 -2.58
C PHE A 189 8.31 0.75 -2.28
N ALA A 190 8.22 2.07 -2.15
CA ALA A 190 6.98 2.80 -1.98
C ALA A 190 6.81 3.87 -3.06
N ILE A 191 5.58 4.02 -3.56
CA ILE A 191 5.18 5.07 -4.49
C ILE A 191 5.08 6.38 -3.69
N PRO A 192 5.75 7.49 -4.10
CA PRO A 192 5.76 8.74 -3.35
C PRO A 192 4.36 9.31 -3.07
N SER A 193 4.13 9.87 -1.87
CA SER A 193 2.82 10.38 -1.45
C SER A 193 2.26 11.48 -2.36
N ASN A 194 3.11 12.35 -2.93
CA ASN A 194 2.64 13.38 -3.85
C ASN A 194 2.04 12.79 -5.13
N GLN A 195 2.76 11.84 -5.75
CA GLN A 195 2.27 11.12 -6.91
C GLN A 195 0.99 10.35 -6.57
N ALA A 196 0.99 9.67 -5.43
CA ALA A 196 -0.13 8.85 -4.99
C ALA A 196 -1.42 9.68 -4.80
N ARG A 197 -1.32 10.86 -4.18
CA ARG A 197 -2.46 11.78 -4.01
C ARG A 197 -2.95 12.33 -5.34
N GLN A 198 -2.04 12.80 -6.20
CA GLN A 198 -2.41 13.36 -7.50
C GLN A 198 -3.18 12.35 -8.35
N ILE A 199 -2.77 11.08 -8.33
CA ILE A 199 -3.41 10.02 -9.08
C ILE A 199 -4.75 9.64 -8.44
N ALA A 200 -4.80 9.52 -7.11
CA ALA A 200 -6.05 9.25 -6.42
C ALA A 200 -7.13 10.32 -6.69
N GLU A 201 -6.74 11.60 -6.75
CA GLU A 201 -7.62 12.73 -7.13
C GLU A 201 -8.07 12.67 -8.60
N GLY A 202 -7.28 12.08 -9.49
CA GLY A 202 -7.65 11.90 -10.90
C GLY A 202 -8.56 10.70 -11.17
N LEU A 203 -8.63 9.75 -10.24
CA LEU A 203 -9.47 8.53 -10.32
C LEU A 203 -10.86 8.72 -9.71
N THR A 204 -11.26 9.97 -9.43
CA THR A 204 -12.50 10.29 -8.71
C THR A 204 -13.71 10.54 -9.57
#